data_AF-A0A849T9T1-F1
#
_entry.id   AF-A0A849T9T1-F1
#
_cell.length_a   1.000
_cell.length_b   1.000
_cell.length_c   1.000
_cell.angle_alpha   90.00
_cell.angle_beta   90.00
_cell.angle_gamma   90.00
#
_symmetry.space_group_name_H-M   'P 1'
#
loop_
_entity.id
_entity.type
_entity.pdbx_description
1 polymer ?
#
loop_
_entity_poly.entity_id
_entity_poly.type
_entity_poly.pdbx_seq_one_letter_code
_entity_poly.pdbx_strand_id
1 'polypeptide(L)' 'MGALGLKEIGKPDSSEAEVSLGSLAELTGFPIDYIKRELILKDDQDLSVEELRAKVLAYLSSNF' A
#
# COMPACT_ATOMS: atom_id res chain seq x y z
N MET A 1 -28.80 -27.89 -23.77
CA MET A 1 -28.64 -26.44 -24.00
C MET A 1 -28.06 -25.86 -22.73
N GLY A 2 -26.87 -25.25 -22.84
CA GLY A 2 -25.91 -25.09 -21.75
C GLY A 2 -26.36 -24.17 -20.61
N ALA A 3 -25.90 -24.49 -19.41
CA ALA A 3 -26.02 -23.66 -18.22
C ALA A 3 -25.29 -22.33 -18.46
N LEU A 4 -26.03 -21.22 -18.34
CA LEU A 4 -25.41 -19.89 -18.29
C LEU A 4 -24.64 -19.78 -16.99
N GLY A 5 -23.32 -19.70 -17.14
CA GLY A 5 -22.36 -19.52 -16.06
C GLY A 5 -22.67 -18.27 -15.25
N LEU A 6 -22.79 -18.47 -13.94
CA LEU A 6 -22.67 -17.42 -12.95
C LEU A 6 -21.31 -16.76 -13.18
N LYS A 7 -21.32 -15.53 -13.68
CA LYS A 7 -20.12 -14.70 -13.78
C LYS A 7 -19.66 -14.45 -12.35
N GLU A 8 -18.65 -15.20 -11.92
CA GLU A 8 -17.96 -14.96 -10.67
C GLU A 8 -17.48 -13.51 -10.69
N ILE A 9 -18.17 -12.66 -9.94
CA ILE A 9 -17.64 -11.37 -9.56
C ILE A 9 -16.44 -11.68 -8.68
N GLY A 10 -15.26 -11.57 -9.27
CA GLY A 10 -13.98 -11.77 -8.62
C GLY A 10 -14.03 -11.10 -7.25
N LYS A 11 -13.94 -11.96 -6.23
CA LYS A 11 -13.57 -11.65 -4.86
C LYS A 11 -12.53 -10.52 -4.89
N PRO A 12 -12.62 -9.47 -4.04
CA PRO A 12 -11.51 -8.55 -3.90
C PRO A 12 -10.32 -9.40 -3.51
N ASP A 13 -9.36 -9.49 -4.44
CA ASP A 13 -8.12 -10.20 -4.24
C ASP A 13 -7.37 -9.39 -3.18
N SER A 14 -7.60 -9.72 -1.91
CA SER A 14 -6.70 -9.45 -0.80
C SER A 14 -5.44 -10.30 -0.98
N SER A 15 -4.83 -10.21 -2.17
CA SER A 15 -3.42 -10.54 -2.33
C SER A 15 -2.69 -9.28 -1.91
N GLU A 16 -1.90 -9.41 -0.86
CA GLU A 16 -0.75 -8.56 -0.50
C GLU A 16 -0.33 -7.64 -1.64
N ALA A 17 -0.98 -6.49 -1.78
CA ALA A 17 -0.62 -5.52 -2.80
C ALA A 17 0.62 -4.82 -2.29
N GLU A 18 1.79 -5.37 -2.64
CA GLU A 18 3.08 -4.81 -2.30
C GLU A 18 3.13 -3.37 -2.81
N VAL A 19 3.23 -2.41 -1.88
CA VAL A 19 3.24 -1.00 -2.21
C VAL A 19 4.67 -0.57 -2.48
N SER A 20 4.96 -0.34 -3.76
CA SER A 20 6.24 0.25 -4.18
C SER A 20 6.35 1.69 -3.69
N LEU A 21 7.45 1.99 -2.98
CA LEU A 21 7.74 3.35 -2.49
C LEU A 21 7.91 4.37 -3.63
N GLY A 22 8.35 3.92 -4.81
CA GLY A 22 8.42 4.75 -6.02
C GLY A 22 7.05 5.28 -6.43
N SER A 23 6.05 4.40 -6.54
CA SER A 23 4.68 4.81 -6.87
C SER A 23 4.09 5.72 -5.81
N LEU A 24 4.41 5.49 -4.53
CA LEU A 24 3.98 6.36 -3.44
C LEU A 24 4.61 7.77 -3.53
N ALA A 25 5.89 7.85 -3.87
CA ALA A 25 6.60 9.11 -4.09
C ALA A 25 6.02 9.90 -5.27
N GLU A 26 5.70 9.23 -6.38
CA GLU A 26 5.06 9.87 -7.54
C GLU A 26 3.66 10.40 -7.21
N LEU A 27 2.87 9.65 -6.44
CA LEU A 27 1.51 10.05 -6.07
C LEU A 27 1.47 11.20 -5.05
N THR A 28 2.41 11.21 -4.11
CA THR A 28 2.43 12.17 -3.00
C THR A 28 3.29 13.39 -3.27
N GLY A 29 4.21 13.30 -4.25
CA GLY A 29 5.21 14.33 -4.54
C GLY A 29 6.33 14.41 -3.51
N PHE A 30 6.37 13.52 -2.52
CA PHE A 30 7.47 13.45 -1.57
C PHE A 30 8.60 12.57 -2.12
N PRO A 31 9.88 12.98 -1.96
CA PRO A 31 10.99 12.14 -2.36
C PRO A 31 11.00 10.84 -1.55
N ILE A 32 11.42 9.74 -2.19
CA ILE A 32 11.44 8.39 -1.58
C ILE A 32 12.21 8.39 -0.26
N ASP A 33 13.36 9.06 -0.21
CA ASP A 33 14.16 9.22 1.01
C ASP A 33 13.40 9.86 2.18
N TYR A 34 12.53 10.83 1.88
CA TYR A 34 11.71 11.49 2.90
C TYR A 34 10.66 10.53 3.45
N ILE A 35 9.96 9.80 2.56
CA ILE A 35 8.96 8.80 2.94
C ILE A 35 9.61 7.69 3.79
N LYS A 36 10.78 7.20 3.38
CA LYS A 36 11.53 6.17 4.12
C LYS A 36 11.90 6.63 5.54
N ARG A 37 12.36 7.87 5.69
CA ARG A 37 12.71 8.45 7.00
C ARG A 37 11.50 8.61 7.90
N GLU A 38 10.42 9.20 7.40
CA GLU A 38 9.24 9.51 8.21
C GLU A 38 8.43 8.28 8.58
N LEU A 39 8.34 7.30 7.68
CA LEU A 39 7.64 6.04 7.95
C LEU A 39 8.54 5.00 8.62
N ILE A 40 9.81 5.35 8.93
CA ILE A 40 10.82 4.47 9.54
C ILE A 40 10.86 3.13 8.80
N LEU A 41 11.01 3.21 7.48
CA LEU A 41 11.11 2.06 6.61
C LEU A 41 12.57 1.62 6.54
N LYS A 42 12.82 0.32 6.64
CA LYS A 42 14.12 -0.24 6.29
C LYS A 42 14.23 -0.26 4.77
N ASP A 43 15.41 0.06 4.24
CA ASP A 43 15.67 0.01 2.80
C ASP A 43 15.38 -1.39 2.25
N ASP A 44 14.79 -1.44 1.05
CA ASP A 44 14.45 -2.65 0.28
C ASP A 44 13.43 -3.61 0.91
N GLN A 45 12.50 -3.10 1.73
CA GLN A 45 11.34 -3.91 2.14
C GLN A 45 10.12 -3.55 1.31
N ASP A 46 9.55 -4.54 0.63
CA ASP A 46 8.19 -4.50 0.12
C ASP A 46 7.24 -4.33 1.30
N LEU A 47 6.48 -3.23 1.32
CA LEU A 47 5.48 -2.98 2.35
C LEU A 47 4.12 -3.44 1.89
N SER A 48 3.44 -4.19 2.75
CA SER A 48 2.01 -4.39 2.60
C SER A 48 1.24 -3.07 2.74
N VAL A 49 0.06 -3.01 2.12
CA VAL A 49 -0.85 -1.86 2.26
C VAL A 49 -1.23 -1.64 3.73
N GLU A 50 -1.43 -2.72 4.50
CA GLU A 50 -1.78 -2.63 5.92
C GLU A 50 -0.66 -1.99 6.74
N GLU A 51 0.59 -2.38 6.54
CA GLU A 51 1.73 -1.82 7.26
C GLU A 51 1.96 -0.36 6.88
N LEU A 52 1.82 -0.03 5.59
CA LEU A 52 1.92 1.35 5.13
C LEU A 52 0.86 2.23 5.81
N ARG A 53 -0.40 1.76 5.83
CA ARG A 53 -1.51 2.47 6.51
C ARG A 53 -1.22 2.67 7.99
N ALA A 54 -0.75 1.64 8.68
CA ALA A 54 -0.44 1.72 10.12
C ALA A 54 0.67 2.76 10.39
N LYS A 55 1.72 2.77 9.57
CA LYS A 55 2.84 3.72 9.70
C LYS A 55 2.42 5.16 9.38
N VAL A 56 1.65 5.37 8.33
CA VAL A 56 1.12 6.70 7.98
C VAL A 56 0.18 7.22 9.08
N LEU A 57 -0.70 6.36 9.62
CA LEU A 57 -1.56 6.73 10.74
C LEU A 57 -0.76 7.08 11.99
N ALA A 58 0.28 6.30 12.32
CA ALA A 58 1.17 6.60 13.42
C ALA A 58 1.87 7.96 13.24
N TYR A 59 2.38 8.22 12.04
CA TYR A 59 2.99 9.50 11.67
C TYR A 59 2.03 10.69 11.84
N LEU A 60 0.80 10.57 11.34
CA LEU A 60 -0.23 11.59 11.49
C LEU A 60 -0.63 11.78 12.95
N SER A 61 -0.74 10.71 13.73
CA SER A 61 -1.09 10.79 15.16
C SER A 61 0.00 11.41 16.03
N SER A 62 1.26 11.34 15.60
CA SER A 62 2.40 11.87 16.37
C SER A 62 2.70 13.34 16.07
N ASN A 63 2.15 13.91 15.00
CA ASN A 63 2.35 15.30 14.59
C ASN A 63 1.18 16.24 14.98
N PHE A 64 0.22 15.74 15.76
CA PHE A 64 -0.87 16.50 16.37
C PHE A 64 -0.77 16.41 17.90
#